data_AF-A0A969FU78-F1
#
_entry.id   AF-A0A969FU78-F1
#
_cell.length_a   1.000
_cell.length_b   1.000
_cell.length_c   1.000
_cell.angle_alpha   90.00
_cell.angle_beta   90.00
_cell.angle_gamma   90.00
#
_symmetry.space_group_name_H-M   'P 1'
#
loop_
_entity.id
_entity.type
_entity.pdbx_description
1 polymer ?
#
loop_
_entity_poly.entity_id
_entity_poly.type
_entity_poly.pdbx_seq_one_letter_code
_entity_poly.pdbx_strand_id
1 'polypeptide(L)'
;MIKITTRRPASDLVERVAELSGQSIFACYQCGTCSSGCPFIEAMDLHPHMVLRHLMFGMEDVLTSKTIWVCASCFMCAERCPRDIDMARIMEALRQVNLRENVDHIKISHMTEAELEGVPQIALVAHFRKNTG
;
A
#
# COMPACT_ATOMS: atom_id res chain seq x y z
N MET A 1 -1.76 11.82 -31.57
CA MET A 1 -0.33 11.48 -31.74
C MET A 1 0.27 11.30 -30.34
N ILE A 2 0.59 10.08 -29.92
CA ILE A 2 1.14 9.81 -28.58
C ILE A 2 2.61 10.22 -28.56
N LYS A 3 3.00 11.09 -27.62
CA LYS A 3 4.40 11.51 -27.42
C LYS A 3 5.06 10.56 -26.42
N ILE A 4 6.05 9.80 -26.87
CA ILE A 4 6.85 8.94 -25.99
C ILE A 4 8.03 9.76 -25.45
N THR A 5 8.20 9.77 -24.13
CA THR A 5 9.31 10.42 -23.42
C THR A 5 10.16 9.39 -22.70
N THR A 6 11.47 9.63 -22.61
CA THR A 6 12.41 8.80 -21.82
C THR A 6 12.52 9.28 -20.37
N ARG A 7 11.91 10.42 -20.04
CA ARG A 7 11.93 10.98 -18.69
C ARG A 7 11.04 10.14 -17.77
N ARG A 8 11.59 9.70 -16.63
CA ARG A 8 10.77 9.10 -15.56
C ARG A 8 9.74 10.13 -15.09
N PRO A 9 8.49 9.72 -14.81
CA PRO A 9 7.53 10.62 -14.21
C PRO A 9 8.09 11.06 -12.85
N ALA A 10 8.40 12.34 -12.72
CA ALA A 10 8.75 12.95 -11.44
C ALA A 10 7.42 13.18 -10.71
N SER A 11 7.14 12.34 -9.74
CA SER A 11 5.92 12.37 -8.94
C SER A 11 6.33 12.28 -7.47
N ASP A 12 5.83 13.22 -6.67
CA ASP A 12 6.06 13.30 -5.22
C ASP A 12 5.68 11.97 -4.53
N LEU A 13 4.59 11.35 -4.97
CA LEU A 13 4.16 10.04 -4.48
C LEU A 13 5.25 8.97 -4.63
N VAL A 14 5.92 8.91 -5.79
CA VAL A 14 6.93 7.89 -6.07
C VAL A 14 8.15 8.08 -5.18
N GLU A 15 8.61 9.32 -5.03
CA GLU A 15 9.74 9.67 -4.17
C GLU A 15 9.42 9.32 -2.72
N ARG A 16 8.25 9.74 -2.24
CA ARG A 16 7.82 9.49 -0.86
C ARG A 16 7.63 8.00 -0.54
N VAL A 17 7.07 7.22 -1.47
CA VAL A 17 6.95 5.77 -1.30
C VAL A 17 8.32 5.10 -1.34
N ALA A 18 9.25 5.55 -2.20
CA ALA A 18 10.61 5.03 -2.23
C ALA A 18 11.35 5.29 -0.92
N GLU A 19 11.21 6.49 -0.36
CA GLU A 19 11.79 6.88 0.94
C GLU A 19 11.22 6.04 2.09
N LEU A 20 9.88 5.96 2.21
CA LEU A 20 9.22 5.24 3.30
C LEU A 20 9.48 3.72 3.25
N SER A 21 9.51 3.14 2.05
CA SER A 21 9.72 1.70 1.87
C SER A 21 11.20 1.30 1.85
N GLY A 22 12.10 2.24 1.57
CA GLY A 22 13.51 1.98 1.29
C GLY A 22 13.73 1.12 0.03
N GLN A 23 12.77 1.09 -0.90
CA GLN A 23 12.80 0.22 -2.08
C GLN A 23 13.11 0.99 -3.36
N SER A 24 13.81 0.33 -4.30
CA SER A 24 14.00 0.85 -5.65
C SER A 24 12.80 0.52 -6.54
N ILE A 25 11.79 1.39 -6.58
CA ILE A 25 10.54 1.19 -7.33
C ILE A 25 10.82 0.86 -8.82
N PHE A 26 11.77 1.57 -9.44
CA PHE A 26 12.11 1.40 -10.85
C PHE A 26 13.00 0.18 -11.16
N ALA A 27 13.42 -0.59 -10.15
CA ALA A 27 14.13 -1.86 -10.38
C ALA A 27 13.18 -2.97 -10.88
N CYS A 28 11.87 -2.78 -10.74
CA CYS A 28 10.85 -3.73 -11.18
C CYS A 28 10.74 -3.78 -12.71
N TYR A 29 10.86 -4.99 -13.24
CA TYR A 29 10.68 -5.31 -14.65
C TYR A 29 9.36 -6.05 -14.98
N GLN A 30 8.40 -6.06 -14.04
CA GLN A 30 7.04 -6.57 -14.24
C GLN A 30 6.93 -8.09 -14.55
N CYS A 31 7.71 -8.94 -13.88
CA CYS A 31 7.60 -10.41 -14.05
C CYS A 31 6.32 -11.05 -13.49
N GLY A 32 5.60 -10.38 -12.59
CA GLY A 32 4.36 -10.91 -12.00
C GLY A 32 4.52 -11.93 -10.86
N THR A 33 5.73 -12.32 -10.46
CA THR A 33 5.96 -13.30 -9.37
C THR A 33 5.24 -12.95 -8.07
N CYS A 34 5.23 -11.66 -7.71
CA CYS A 34 4.55 -11.17 -6.51
C CYS A 34 3.03 -11.40 -6.55
N SER A 35 2.42 -11.37 -7.74
CA SER A 35 0.99 -11.62 -7.91
C SER A 35 0.66 -13.10 -7.99
N SER A 36 1.47 -13.88 -8.71
CA SER A 36 1.30 -15.35 -8.77
C SER A 36 1.48 -16.02 -7.41
N GLY A 37 2.33 -15.47 -6.53
CA GLY A 37 2.52 -15.99 -5.19
C GLY A 37 1.52 -15.47 -4.14
N CYS A 38 0.66 -14.51 -4.46
CA CYS A 38 -0.21 -13.91 -3.45
C CYS A 38 -1.41 -14.81 -3.13
N PRO A 39 -1.60 -15.26 -1.87
CA PRO A 39 -2.76 -16.09 -1.50
C PRO A 39 -4.07 -15.30 -1.44
N PHE A 40 -4.01 -13.97 -1.44
CA PHE A 40 -5.18 -13.08 -1.34
C PHE A 40 -5.53 -12.39 -2.66
N ILE A 41 -5.01 -12.87 -3.78
CA ILE A 41 -5.10 -12.20 -5.07
C ILE A 41 -6.55 -11.96 -5.52
N GLU A 42 -7.45 -12.92 -5.25
CA GLU A 42 -8.87 -12.84 -5.62
C GLU A 42 -9.64 -11.73 -4.88
N ALA A 43 -9.14 -11.27 -3.73
CA ALA A 43 -9.75 -10.18 -2.97
C ALA A 43 -9.18 -8.80 -3.35
N MET A 44 -8.18 -8.75 -4.23
CA MET A 44 -7.49 -7.52 -4.65
C MET A 44 -8.13 -6.95 -5.92
N ASP A 45 -8.29 -5.63 -5.96
CA ASP A 45 -8.75 -4.89 -7.15
C ASP A 45 -7.59 -4.57 -8.11
N LEU A 46 -6.36 -4.49 -7.60
CA LEU A 46 -5.13 -4.39 -8.38
C LEU A 46 -4.16 -5.47 -7.91
N HIS A 47 -3.71 -6.33 -8.79
CA HIS A 47 -2.68 -7.30 -8.43
C HIS A 47 -1.37 -6.59 -8.02
N PRO A 48 -0.55 -7.17 -7.12
CA PRO A 48 0.65 -6.51 -6.58
C PRO A 48 1.61 -5.93 -7.64
N HIS A 49 1.84 -6.61 -8.75
CA HIS A 49 2.68 -6.08 -9.83
C HIS A 49 2.06 -4.86 -10.53
N MET A 50 0.72 -4.83 -10.65
CA MET A 50 -0.03 -3.71 -11.24
C MET A 50 0.01 -2.49 -10.32
N VAL A 51 -0.12 -2.66 -9.00
CA VAL A 51 0.10 -1.56 -8.03
C VAL A 51 1.48 -0.95 -8.23
N LEU A 52 2.52 -1.79 -8.32
CA LEU A 52 3.88 -1.30 -8.54
C LEU A 52 4.02 -0.61 -9.91
N ARG A 53 3.31 -1.09 -10.94
CA ARG A 53 3.31 -0.48 -12.27
C ARG A 53 2.66 0.89 -12.29
N HIS A 54 1.51 1.04 -11.64
CA HIS A 54 0.81 2.32 -11.50
C HIS A 54 1.67 3.31 -10.72
N LEU A 55 2.27 2.85 -9.61
CA LEU A 55 3.21 3.64 -8.84
C LEU A 55 4.42 4.07 -9.67
N MET A 56 5.02 3.20 -10.50
CA MET A 56 6.11 3.59 -11.42
C MET A 56 5.70 4.68 -12.40
N PHE A 57 4.42 4.82 -12.71
CA PHE A 57 3.87 5.89 -13.53
C PHE A 57 3.45 7.13 -12.75
N GLY A 58 3.59 7.13 -11.42
CA GLY A 58 3.15 8.21 -10.55
C GLY A 58 1.62 8.35 -10.51
N MET A 59 0.88 7.27 -10.78
CA MET A 59 -0.57 7.29 -10.72
C MET A 59 -1.02 7.18 -9.26
N GLU A 60 -1.79 8.16 -8.79
CA GLU A 60 -2.26 8.24 -7.40
C GLU A 60 -3.48 7.34 -7.12
N ASP A 61 -4.08 6.74 -8.16
CA ASP A 61 -5.22 5.82 -8.02
C ASP A 61 -4.90 4.63 -7.10
N VAL A 62 -3.63 4.22 -7.04
CA VAL A 62 -3.11 3.20 -6.10
C VAL A 62 -3.42 3.50 -4.63
N LEU A 63 -3.56 4.77 -4.24
CA LEU A 63 -3.86 5.16 -2.86
C LEU A 63 -5.31 4.83 -2.48
N THR A 64 -6.20 4.75 -3.47
CA THR A 64 -7.62 4.41 -3.28
C THR A 64 -7.92 2.93 -3.49
N SER A 65 -6.93 2.16 -3.96
CA SER A 65 -7.06 0.74 -4.21
C SER A 65 -7.29 -0.05 -2.92
N LYS A 66 -8.22 -1.00 -2.95
CA LYS A 66 -8.46 -1.94 -1.82
C LYS A 66 -7.24 -2.81 -1.55
N THR A 67 -6.40 -3.04 -2.56
CA THR A 67 -5.23 -3.92 -2.51
C THR A 67 -4.26 -3.58 -1.39
N ILE A 68 -3.99 -2.29 -1.15
CA ILE A 68 -3.04 -1.88 -0.10
C ILE A 68 -3.54 -2.29 1.31
N TRP A 69 -4.85 -2.41 1.48
CA TRP A 69 -5.51 -2.84 2.72
C TRP A 69 -5.71 -4.35 2.81
N VAL A 70 -5.95 -5.01 1.68
CA VAL A 70 -6.05 -6.48 1.58
C VAL A 70 -4.67 -7.14 1.78
N CYS A 71 -3.58 -6.44 1.46
CA CYS A 71 -2.23 -6.93 1.69
C CYS A 71 -2.00 -7.31 3.17
N ALA A 72 -1.84 -8.61 3.42
CA ALA A 72 -1.60 -9.17 4.74
C ALA A 72 -0.15 -9.01 5.23
N SER A 73 0.74 -8.35 4.46
CA SER A 73 2.16 -8.22 4.77
C SER A 73 2.82 -9.56 5.15
N CYS A 74 2.51 -10.63 4.39
CA CYS A 74 3.05 -11.98 4.64
C CYS A 74 4.46 -12.21 4.06
N PHE A 75 5.03 -11.21 3.38
CA PHE A 75 6.38 -11.20 2.80
C PHE A 75 6.71 -12.26 1.72
N MET A 76 5.78 -13.14 1.33
CA MET A 76 6.05 -14.13 0.27
C MET A 76 6.50 -13.52 -1.05
N CYS A 77 5.97 -12.34 -1.39
CA CYS A 77 6.37 -11.59 -2.57
C CYS A 77 7.80 -11.04 -2.48
N ALA A 78 8.28 -10.69 -1.29
CA ALA A 78 9.64 -10.22 -1.07
C ALA A 78 10.65 -11.35 -1.27
N GLU A 79 10.42 -12.49 -0.61
CA GLU A 79 11.28 -13.68 -0.67
C GLU A 79 11.46 -14.24 -2.08
N ARG A 80 10.44 -14.09 -2.94
CA ARG A 80 10.46 -14.66 -4.30
C ARG A 80 10.86 -13.64 -5.36
N CYS A 81 11.11 -12.38 -5.00
CA CYS A 81 11.36 -11.34 -5.99
C CYS A 81 12.77 -11.50 -6.59
N PRO A 82 12.91 -11.75 -7.90
CA PRO A 82 14.22 -11.88 -8.56
C PRO A 82 15.00 -10.56 -8.64
N ARG A 83 14.35 -9.44 -8.27
CA ARG A 83 14.93 -8.10 -8.24
C ARG A 83 15.11 -7.56 -6.83
N ASP A 84 14.89 -8.40 -5.81
CA ASP A 84 15.04 -8.05 -4.40
C ASP A 84 14.17 -6.84 -3.99
N ILE A 85 12.92 -6.83 -4.47
CA ILE A 85 11.93 -5.80 -4.12
C ILE A 85 10.99 -6.35 -3.07
N ASP A 86 10.97 -5.72 -1.90
CA ASP A 86 10.00 -5.99 -0.85
C ASP A 86 8.68 -5.27 -1.14
N MET A 87 7.79 -5.98 -1.84
CA MET A 87 6.47 -5.45 -2.16
C MET A 87 5.61 -5.22 -0.90
N ALA A 88 5.85 -5.95 0.21
CA ALA A 88 5.10 -5.74 1.44
C ALA A 88 5.43 -4.38 2.08
N ARG A 89 6.70 -3.95 2.03
CA ARG A 89 7.11 -2.59 2.44
C ARG A 89 6.53 -1.51 1.54
N ILE A 90 6.42 -1.76 0.22
CA ILE A 90 5.79 -0.80 -0.70
C ILE A 90 4.30 -0.62 -0.37
N MET A 91 3.57 -1.72 -0.12
CA MET A 91 2.17 -1.65 0.30
C MET A 91 2.00 -0.90 1.63
N GLU A 92 2.89 -1.14 2.60
CA GLU A 92 2.89 -0.41 3.88
C GLU A 92 3.17 1.09 3.69
N ALA A 93 4.14 1.45 2.85
CA ALA A 93 4.44 2.84 2.53
C ALA A 93 3.23 3.54 1.88
N LEU A 94 2.52 2.88 0.96
CA LEU A 94 1.29 3.40 0.37
C LEU A 94 0.19 3.62 1.41
N ARG A 95 0.01 2.70 2.37
CA ARG A 95 -0.92 2.90 3.50
C ARG A 95 -0.53 4.11 4.34
N GLN A 96 0.76 4.29 4.64
CA GLN A 96 1.22 5.43 5.43
C GLN A 96 1.06 6.76 4.69
N VAL A 97 1.25 6.79 3.37
CA VAL A 97 0.95 7.98 2.57
C VAL A 97 -0.54 8.31 2.65
N ASN A 98 -1.41 7.31 2.49
CA ASN A 98 -2.86 7.50 2.59
C ASN A 98 -3.32 7.98 3.98
N LEU A 99 -2.75 7.44 5.07
CA LEU A 99 -3.13 7.82 6.43
C LEU A 99 -2.66 9.23 6.84
N ARG A 100 -1.54 9.70 6.31
CA ARG A 100 -0.97 11.02 6.67
C ARG A 100 -1.75 12.21 6.13
N GLU A 101 -2.87 11.99 5.44
CA GLU A 101 -3.83 13.03 5.05
C GLU A 101 -4.63 13.60 6.25
N ASN A 102 -4.32 13.19 7.50
CA ASN A 102 -5.02 13.57 8.74
C ASN A 102 -6.53 13.25 8.71
N VAL A 103 -6.89 12.12 8.10
CA VAL A 103 -8.28 11.68 8.00
C VAL A 103 -8.55 10.55 8.99
N ASP A 104 -9.18 10.90 10.09
CA ASP A 104 -9.73 9.93 11.03
C ASP A 104 -10.99 9.29 10.45
N HIS A 105 -10.86 8.04 9.99
CA HIS A 105 -12.00 7.22 9.60
C HIS A 105 -12.82 6.75 10.81
N ILE A 106 -12.26 6.83 12.02
CA ILE A 106 -12.91 6.42 13.27
C ILE A 106 -12.65 7.47 14.35
N LYS A 107 -13.73 8.02 14.92
CA LYS A 107 -13.67 9.05 15.97
C LYS A 107 -13.94 8.42 17.32
N ILE A 108 -12.88 7.88 17.94
CA ILE A 108 -12.97 7.22 19.25
C ILE A 108 -13.46 8.19 20.34
N SER A 109 -13.11 9.48 20.22
CA SER A 109 -13.58 10.54 21.11
C SER A 109 -15.10 10.73 21.13
N HIS A 110 -15.82 10.20 20.14
CA HIS A 110 -17.26 10.32 20.00
C HIS A 110 -18.00 9.00 20.33
N MET A 111 -17.30 7.95 20.78
CA MET A 111 -17.92 6.69 21.20
C MET A 111 -18.48 6.81 22.62
N THR A 112 -19.61 6.16 22.86
CA THR A 112 -20.19 6.06 24.21
C THR A 112 -19.38 5.09 25.08
N GLU A 113 -19.52 5.23 26.40
CA GLU A 113 -18.81 4.39 27.38
C GLU A 113 -19.18 2.90 27.23
N ALA A 114 -20.45 2.61 26.93
CA ALA A 114 -20.93 1.26 26.66
C ALA A 114 -20.36 0.67 25.36
N GLU A 115 -20.18 1.50 24.32
CA GLU A 115 -19.52 1.05 23.08
C GLU A 115 -18.04 0.77 23.31
N LEU A 116 -17.35 1.58 24.13
CA LEU A 116 -15.94 1.37 24.46
C LEU A 116 -15.71 0.10 25.30
N GLU A 117 -16.59 -0.20 26.27
CA GLU A 117 -16.52 -1.45 27.05
C GLU A 117 -16.69 -2.70 26.18
N GLY A 118 -17.50 -2.62 25.12
CA GLY A 118 -17.73 -3.72 24.20
C GLY A 118 -16.61 -3.96 23.19
N VAL A 119 -15.65 -3.05 23.06
CA VAL A 119 -14.59 -3.14 22.05
C VAL A 119 -13.34 -3.81 22.61
N PRO A 120 -12.88 -4.93 22.03
CA PRO A 120 -11.61 -5.53 22.40
C PRO A 120 -10.45 -4.55 22.22
N GLN A 121 -9.50 -4.52 23.15
CA GLN A 121 -8.36 -3.59 23.09
C GLN A 121 -7.55 -3.75 21.79
N ILE A 122 -7.47 -4.97 21.26
CA ILE A 122 -6.82 -5.26 19.97
C ILE A 122 -7.49 -4.53 18.78
N ALA A 123 -8.81 -4.34 18.84
CA ALA A 123 -9.54 -3.62 17.80
C ALA A 123 -9.21 -2.12 17.84
N LEU A 124 -9.13 -1.52 19.03
CA LEU A 124 -8.70 -0.12 19.20
C LEU A 124 -7.28 0.08 18.62
N VAL A 125 -6.32 -0.77 19.00
CA VAL A 125 -4.94 -0.69 18.49
C VAL A 125 -4.88 -0.84 16.97
N ALA A 126 -5.65 -1.79 16.42
CA ALA A 126 -5.73 -1.99 14.98
C ALA A 126 -6.33 -0.77 14.27
N HIS A 127 -7.35 -0.14 14.85
CA HIS A 127 -8.01 1.04 14.29
C HIS A 127 -7.09 2.26 14.35
N PHE A 128 -6.45 2.55 15.49
CA PHE A 128 -5.46 3.63 15.59
C PHE A 128 -4.32 3.49 14.58
N ARG A 129 -3.91 2.26 14.27
CA ARG A 129 -2.83 2.01 13.30
C ARG A 129 -3.29 2.14 11.83
N LYS A 130 -4.56 1.90 11.54
CA LYS A 130 -5.04 1.70 10.15
C LYS A 130 -6.10 2.69 9.68
N ASN A 131 -6.75 3.39 10.60
CA ASN A 131 -7.98 4.15 10.34
C ASN A 131 -7.95 5.54 11.01
N THR A 132 -6.81 5.93 11.56
CA THR A 132 -6.62 7.16 12.34
C THR A 132 -5.25 7.70 11.94
N GLY A 133 -5.15 8.98 11.60
CA GLY A 133 -4.00 9.51 10.88
C GLY A 133 -3.78 11.00 11.08
#